data_AF-A0A554W1B4-F1
#
_entry.id   AF-A0A554W1B4-F1
#
_cell.length_a   1.000
_cell.length_b   1.000
_cell.length_c   1.000
_cell.angle_alpha   90.00
_cell.angle_beta   90.00
_cell.angle_gamma   90.00
#
_symmetry.space_group_name_H-M   'P 1'
#
loop_
_entity.id
_entity.type
_entity.pdbx_description
1 polymer ?
#
loop_
_entity_poly.entity_id
_entity_poly.type
_entity_poly.pdbx_seq_one_letter_code
_entity_poly.pdbx_strand_id
1 'polypeptide(L)'
;MTYDFPTIPSWQRGRMVLVGDAAHAASPSSGQGASMAIEDAVTLGGGLLGVGAEGITPALAHYESERRGRAEAVVEWGRRNAAPKIRGQFQRVFQDLALRAVFRSLSRGTAGDFDWVYGHHIPWGPARGEAVNSEVAA
;
A
#
# COMPACT_ATOMS: atom_id res chain seq x y z
N MET A 1 -22.46 -1.31 5.73
CA MET A 1 -21.58 -0.81 6.79
C MET A 1 -20.21 -1.38 6.49
N THR A 2 -19.18 -0.55 6.33
CA THR A 2 -17.80 -1.03 6.17
C THR A 2 -17.27 -1.21 7.59
N TYR A 3 -16.87 -2.43 7.95
CA TYR A 3 -16.24 -2.72 9.22
C TYR A 3 -14.73 -2.54 9.01
N ASP A 4 -14.10 -1.66 9.78
CA ASP A 4 -12.70 -1.28 9.61
C ASP A 4 -12.02 -1.35 10.98
N PHE A 5 -10.84 -1.98 11.05
CA PHE A 5 -10.06 -2.11 12.28
C PHE A 5 -8.97 -1.05 12.28
N PRO A 6 -9.01 -0.05 13.18
CA PRO A 6 -8.18 1.15 13.04
C PRO A 6 -6.67 0.87 13.06
N THR A 7 -6.21 -0.11 13.85
CA THR A 7 -4.81 -0.60 13.84
C THR A 7 -4.73 -2.01 14.43
N ILE A 8 -3.95 -2.90 13.78
CA ILE A 8 -3.61 -4.23 14.32
C ILE A 8 -2.23 -4.13 14.97
N PRO A 9 -2.07 -4.46 16.26
CA PRO A 9 -0.83 -4.18 17.01
C PRO A 9 0.39 -5.00 16.55
N SER A 10 0.18 -6.21 16.01
CA SER A 10 1.22 -7.08 15.46
C SER A 10 0.68 -7.77 14.22
N TRP A 11 1.43 -7.77 13.12
CA TRP A 11 1.03 -8.44 11.88
C TRP A 11 1.63 -9.84 11.78
N GLN A 12 2.68 -10.12 12.54
CA GLN A 12 3.29 -11.45 12.60
C GLN A 12 3.11 -12.14 13.95
N ARG A 13 3.14 -13.47 13.91
CA ARG A 13 3.32 -14.34 15.08
C ARG A 13 4.05 -15.62 14.69
N GLY A 14 5.31 -15.74 15.11
CA GLY A 14 6.13 -16.91 14.80
C GLY A 14 6.45 -16.96 13.31
N ARG A 15 5.89 -17.95 12.59
CA ARG A 15 6.07 -18.13 11.13
C ARG A 15 4.85 -17.69 10.32
N MET A 16 3.89 -17.00 10.95
CA MET A 16 2.69 -16.50 10.29
C MET A 16 2.75 -14.98 10.19
N VAL A 17 2.23 -14.43 9.09
CA VAL A 17 2.13 -13.00 8.84
C VAL A 17 0.80 -12.67 8.17
N LEU A 18 0.22 -11.52 8.50
CA LEU A 18 -0.95 -10.94 7.86
C LEU A 18 -0.54 -10.05 6.68
N VAL A 19 -1.29 -10.13 5.59
CA VAL A 19 -1.06 -9.37 4.35
C VAL A 19 -2.40 -8.90 3.77
N GLY A 20 -2.37 -7.85 2.95
CA GLY A 20 -3.56 -7.29 2.29
C GLY A 20 -4.63 -6.86 3.29
N ASP A 21 -5.90 -7.03 2.93
CA ASP A 21 -7.04 -6.63 3.76
C ASP A 21 -7.06 -7.29 5.16
N ALA A 22 -6.37 -8.42 5.34
CA ALA A 22 -6.24 -9.04 6.66
C ALA A 22 -5.34 -8.24 7.61
N ALA A 23 -4.39 -7.46 7.06
CA ALA A 23 -3.50 -6.58 7.80
C ALA A 23 -3.98 -5.11 7.80
N HIS A 24 -4.55 -4.65 6.68
CA HIS A 24 -4.85 -3.23 6.45
C HIS A 24 -6.09 -3.03 5.55
N ALA A 25 -7.24 -3.55 5.98
CA ALA A 25 -8.51 -3.38 5.28
C ALA A 25 -8.76 -1.91 4.87
N ALA A 26 -8.55 -1.59 3.60
CA ALA A 26 -8.80 -0.24 3.12
C ALA A 26 -10.27 -0.05 2.76
N SER A 27 -10.78 1.16 2.97
CA SER A 27 -12.11 1.52 2.48
C SER A 27 -12.25 1.19 0.99
N PRO A 28 -13.30 0.46 0.54
CA PRO A 28 -13.48 0.09 -0.87
C PRO A 28 -13.49 1.28 -1.83
N SER A 29 -13.76 2.49 -1.34
CA SER A 29 -13.77 3.72 -2.13
C SER A 29 -12.38 4.24 -2.51
N SER A 30 -11.30 3.74 -1.89
CA SER A 30 -9.94 4.19 -2.18
C SER A 30 -9.37 3.57 -3.46
N GLY A 31 -9.87 2.39 -3.87
CA GLY A 31 -9.35 1.63 -5.01
C GLY A 31 -7.95 1.05 -4.81
N GLN A 32 -7.33 1.19 -3.63
CA GLN A 32 -5.94 0.82 -3.38
C GLN A 32 -5.73 -0.56 -2.75
N GLY A 33 -6.79 -1.26 -2.33
CA GLY A 33 -6.68 -2.56 -1.66
C GLY A 33 -5.86 -3.60 -2.43
N ALA A 34 -6.13 -3.74 -3.73
CA ALA A 34 -5.40 -4.66 -4.60
C ALA A 34 -3.93 -4.24 -4.79
N SER A 35 -3.67 -2.95 -4.99
CA SER A 35 -2.31 -2.42 -5.12
C SER A 35 -1.48 -2.68 -3.86
N MET A 36 -2.04 -2.40 -2.68
CA MET A 36 -1.35 -2.65 -1.41
C MET A 36 -1.08 -4.14 -1.17
N ALA A 37 -2.01 -5.03 -1.56
CA ALA A 37 -1.78 -6.47 -1.47
C ALA A 37 -0.63 -6.95 -2.38
N ILE A 38 -0.50 -6.37 -3.57
CA ILE A 38 0.64 -6.66 -4.48
C ILE A 38 1.94 -6.11 -3.89
N GLU A 39 1.93 -4.88 -3.38
CA GLU A 39 3.07 -4.29 -2.70
C GLU A 39 3.56 -5.18 -1.53
N ASP A 40 2.63 -5.71 -0.73
CA ASP A 40 2.95 -6.64 0.35
C ASP A 40 3.61 -7.92 -0.15
N ALA A 41 3.08 -8.50 -1.23
CA ALA A 41 3.61 -9.73 -1.81
C ALA A 41 5.06 -9.54 -2.32
N VAL A 42 5.35 -8.37 -2.92
CA VAL A 42 6.69 -8.02 -3.41
C VAL A 42 7.67 -7.84 -2.25
N THR A 43 7.30 -7.03 -1.24
CA THR A 43 8.17 -6.80 -0.07
C THR A 43 8.42 -8.08 0.72
N LEU A 44 7.37 -8.87 0.97
CA LEU A 44 7.48 -10.13 1.69
C LEU A 44 8.32 -11.15 0.91
N GLY A 45 8.09 -11.25 -0.40
CA GLY A 45 8.86 -12.13 -1.28
C GLY A 45 10.35 -11.78 -1.31
N GLY A 46 10.67 -10.49 -1.41
CA GLY A 46 12.05 -10.00 -1.35
C GLY A 46 12.72 -10.28 0.00
N GLY A 47 12.00 -10.05 1.11
CA GLY A 47 12.51 -10.29 2.46
C GLY A 47 12.71 -11.76 2.82
N LEU A 48 11.99 -12.68 2.18
CA LEU A 48 12.12 -14.13 2.43
C LEU A 48 13.06 -14.85 1.47
N LEU A 49 13.48 -14.22 0.38
CA LEU A 49 14.32 -14.86 -0.63
C LEU A 49 15.69 -15.23 -0.05
N GLY A 50 16.04 -16.52 -0.08
CA GLY A 50 17.31 -17.03 0.45
C GLY A 50 17.37 -17.10 1.99
N VAL A 51 16.26 -16.84 2.68
CA VAL A 51 16.20 -16.89 4.15
C VAL A 51 15.95 -18.33 4.62
N GLY A 52 16.84 -18.82 5.50
CA GLY A 52 16.68 -20.11 6.19
C GLY A 52 15.66 -20.06 7.32
N ALA A 53 15.32 -21.22 7.91
CA ALA A 53 14.29 -21.33 8.93
C ALA A 53 14.50 -20.42 10.16
N GLU A 54 15.75 -20.17 10.55
CA GLU A 54 16.13 -19.27 11.66
C GLU A 54 15.81 -17.80 11.35
N GLY A 55 15.86 -17.40 10.07
CA GLY A 55 15.70 -16.01 9.64
C GLY A 55 14.26 -15.61 9.29
N ILE A 56 13.30 -16.53 9.33
CA ILE A 56 11.90 -16.25 8.98
C ILE A 56 11.30 -15.19 9.92
N THR A 57 11.38 -15.36 11.23
CA THR A 57 10.77 -14.40 12.18
C THR A 57 11.37 -12.99 12.03
N PRO A 58 12.70 -12.81 11.95
CA PRO A 58 13.29 -11.50 11.62
C PRO A 58 12.82 -10.91 10.29
N ALA A 59 12.72 -11.72 9.22
CA ALA A 59 12.26 -11.26 7.92
C ALA A 59 10.79 -10.77 7.96
N LEU A 60 9.91 -11.49 8.68
CA LEU A 60 8.52 -11.09 8.87
C LEU A 60 8.40 -9.79 9.68
N ALA A 61 9.24 -9.61 10.70
CA ALA A 61 9.28 -8.36 11.47
C ALA A 61 9.77 -7.18 10.63
N HIS A 62 10.76 -7.41 9.76
CA HIS A 62 11.24 -6.39 8.82
C HIS A 62 10.13 -5.98 7.83
N TYR A 63 9.46 -6.95 7.21
CA TYR A 63 8.29 -6.72 6.36
C TYR A 63 7.23 -5.84 7.07
N GLU A 64 6.86 -6.18 8.31
CA GLU A 64 5.88 -5.42 9.09
C GLU A 64 6.34 -3.96 9.30
N SER A 65 7.61 -3.75 9.62
CA SER A 65 8.18 -2.41 9.85
C SER A 65 8.17 -1.53 8.60
N GLU A 66 8.42 -2.11 7.42
CA GLU A 66 8.43 -1.37 6.16
C GLU A 66 7.01 -1.04 5.68
N ARG A 67 6.08 -1.98 5.83
CA ARG A 67 4.74 -1.85 5.25
C ARG A 67 3.75 -1.10 6.13
N ARG A 68 3.88 -1.19 7.47
CA ARG A 68 2.90 -0.62 8.41
C ARG A 68 2.65 0.87 8.16
N GLY A 69 3.71 1.67 8.10
CA GLY A 69 3.58 3.13 7.94
C GLY A 69 2.86 3.52 6.63
N ARG A 70 3.16 2.82 5.53
CA ARG A 70 2.51 3.07 4.24
C ARG A 70 1.05 2.62 4.24
N ALA A 71 0.78 1.41 4.71
CA ALA A 71 -0.57 0.86 4.72
C ALA A 71 -1.52 1.69 5.58
N GLU A 72 -1.10 2.08 6.79
CA GLU A 72 -1.90 2.93 7.69
C GLU A 72 -2.17 4.31 7.06
N ALA A 73 -1.19 4.91 6.38
CA ALA A 73 -1.36 6.18 5.68
C ALA A 73 -2.40 6.09 4.54
N VAL A 74 -2.37 5.01 3.75
CA VAL A 74 -3.31 4.80 2.64
C VAL A 74 -4.72 4.48 3.16
N VAL A 75 -4.85 3.69 4.23
CA VAL A 75 -6.15 3.41 4.89
C VAL A 75 -6.77 4.70 5.42
N GLU A 76 -6.01 5.50 6.18
CA GLU A 76 -6.51 6.76 6.72
C GLU A 76 -6.84 7.79 5.63
N TRP A 77 -6.01 7.87 4.58
CA TRP A 77 -6.33 8.70 3.41
C TRP A 77 -7.61 8.23 2.72
N GLY A 78 -7.76 6.92 2.51
CA GLY A 78 -8.96 6.33 1.91
C GLY A 78 -10.22 6.56 2.74
N ARG A 79 -10.08 6.57 4.06
CA ARG A 79 -11.17 6.90 5.00
C ARG A 79 -11.56 8.38 4.92
N ARG A 80 -10.59 9.30 4.87
CA ARG A 80 -10.84 10.76 4.75
C ARG A 80 -11.43 11.16 3.40
N ASN A 81 -11.02 10.48 2.33
CA ASN A 81 -11.46 10.74 0.96
C ASN A 81 -12.64 9.87 0.51
N ALA A 82 -13.19 9.05 1.42
CA ALA A 82 -14.41 8.30 1.15
C ALA A 82 -15.55 9.28 0.90
N ALA A 83 -15.95 9.42 -0.37
CA ALA A 83 -17.10 10.24 -0.73
C ALA A 83 -18.34 9.77 0.07
N PRO A 84 -19.16 10.69 0.62
CA PRO A 84 -20.39 10.29 1.28
C PRO A 84 -21.20 9.43 0.32
N LYS A 85 -21.63 8.24 0.77
CA LYS A 85 -22.54 7.37 0.01
C LYS A 85 -23.91 8.05 -0.07
N ILE A 86 -24.06 9.02 -0.96
CA ILE A 86 -25.34 9.69 -1.23
C ILE A 86 -26.24 8.67 -1.93
N ARG A 87 -27.26 8.17 -1.21
CA ARG A 87 -28.29 7.28 -1.75
C ARG A 87 -29.39 8.12 -2.44
N GLY A 88 -29.57 7.99 -3.75
CA GLY A 88 -30.68 8.63 -4.48
C GLY A 88 -30.58 8.58 -6.02
N GLN A 89 -31.71 8.70 -6.72
CA GLN A 89 -31.86 8.52 -8.19
C GLN A 89 -31.09 9.54 -9.07
N PHE A 90 -30.48 10.58 -8.49
CA PHE A 90 -29.63 11.55 -9.19
C PHE A 90 -28.16 11.13 -9.32
N GLN A 91 -27.82 9.92 -8.86
CA GLN A 91 -26.47 9.34 -8.81
C GLN A 91 -25.70 9.38 -10.15
N ARG A 92 -26.37 9.09 -11.28
CA ARG A 92 -25.69 8.99 -12.59
C ARG A 92 -25.29 10.33 -13.18
N VAL A 93 -26.14 11.36 -13.02
CA VAL A 93 -25.88 12.68 -13.61
C VAL A 93 -24.79 13.42 -12.84
N PHE A 94 -24.79 13.30 -11.51
CA PHE A 94 -23.77 13.96 -10.69
C PHE A 94 -22.41 13.26 -10.80
N GLN A 95 -22.35 11.92 -10.86
CA GLN A 95 -21.10 11.20 -11.14
C GLN A 95 -20.54 11.55 -12.52
N ASP A 96 -21.36 11.64 -13.57
CA ASP A 96 -20.88 11.96 -14.92
C ASP A 96 -20.36 13.41 -15.01
N LEU A 97 -21.03 14.34 -14.32
CA LEU A 97 -20.59 15.74 -14.26
C LEU A 97 -19.31 15.91 -13.41
N ALA A 98 -19.21 15.19 -12.29
CA ALA A 98 -18.03 15.19 -11.43
C ALA A 98 -16.83 14.54 -12.13
N LEU A 99 -17.01 13.42 -12.82
CA LEU A 99 -15.97 12.79 -13.64
C LEU A 99 -15.51 13.71 -14.76
N ARG A 100 -16.42 14.44 -15.43
CA ARG A 100 -16.06 15.45 -16.44
C ARG A 100 -15.29 16.63 -15.86
N ALA A 101 -15.64 17.08 -14.66
CA ALA A 101 -14.93 18.16 -13.96
C ALA A 101 -13.54 17.71 -13.48
N VAL A 102 -13.43 16.49 -12.93
CA VAL A 102 -12.17 15.86 -12.54
C VAL A 102 -11.28 15.63 -13.76
N PHE A 103 -11.80 15.08 -14.85
CA PHE A 103 -11.07 14.90 -16.11
C PHE A 103 -10.56 16.24 -16.68
N ARG A 104 -11.38 17.30 -16.57
CA ARG A 104 -10.99 18.67 -16.96
C ARG A 104 -9.97 19.33 -16.01
N SER A 105 -9.95 18.94 -14.75
CA SER A 105 -8.96 19.38 -13.76
C SER A 105 -7.63 18.65 -13.92
N LEU A 106 -7.67 17.33 -14.16
CA LEU A 106 -6.51 16.49 -14.46
C LEU A 106 -5.77 16.97 -15.73
N SER A 107 -6.53 17.39 -16.75
CA SER A 107 -5.96 17.96 -17.99
C SER A 107 -5.43 19.39 -17.84
N ARG A 108 -5.69 20.07 -16.72
CA ARG A 108 -5.21 21.44 -16.42
C ARG A 108 -4.02 21.49 -15.46
N GLY A 109 -3.45 20.34 -15.08
CA GLY A 109 -2.23 20.27 -14.25
C GLY A 109 -2.45 20.58 -12.77
N THR A 110 -3.71 20.65 -12.32
CA THR A 110 -4.09 20.82 -10.90
C THR A 110 -4.41 19.49 -10.23
N ALA A 111 -3.61 18.46 -10.51
CA ALA A 111 -3.62 17.22 -9.75
C ALA A 111 -2.67 17.38 -8.55
N GLY A 112 -3.12 18.10 -7.52
CA GLY A 112 -2.37 18.19 -6.27
C GLY A 112 -2.15 16.80 -5.68
N ASP A 113 -0.90 16.52 -5.31
CA ASP A 113 -0.46 15.53 -4.31
C ASP A 113 -1.05 14.11 -4.37
N PHE A 114 -1.27 13.55 -5.56
CA PHE A 114 -1.54 12.11 -5.71
C PHE A 114 -0.27 11.28 -5.98
N ASP A 115 0.88 11.95 -6.17
CA ASP A 115 2.15 11.31 -6.54
C ASP A 115 2.67 10.33 -5.47
N TRP A 116 2.46 10.62 -4.19
CA TRP A 116 2.87 9.70 -3.12
C TRP A 116 2.02 8.40 -3.08
N VAL A 117 0.79 8.43 -3.61
CA VAL A 117 -0.10 7.26 -3.70
C VAL A 117 0.25 6.45 -4.94
N TYR A 118 0.26 7.09 -6.12
CA TYR A 118 0.40 6.40 -7.42
C TYR A 118 1.84 6.30 -7.94
N GLY A 119 2.74 7.18 -7.51
CA GLY A 119 4.16 7.19 -7.86
C GLY A 119 5.05 6.38 -6.91
N HIS A 120 4.44 5.66 -5.95
CA HIS A 120 5.21 4.81 -5.04
C HIS A 120 5.88 3.66 -5.79
N HIS A 121 7.18 3.50 -5.58
CA HIS A 121 7.98 2.46 -6.19
C HIS A 121 8.66 1.63 -5.11
N ILE A 122 8.48 0.31 -5.17
CA ILE A 122 9.20 -0.63 -4.32
C ILE A 122 10.47 -1.03 -5.07
N PRO A 123 11.68 -0.75 -4.54
CA PRO A 123 12.91 -1.19 -5.17
C PRO A 123 12.93 -2.73 -5.22
N TRP A 124 13.12 -3.29 -6.42
CA TRP A 124 13.22 -4.72 -6.66
C TRP A 124 14.66 -5.11 -6.95
N GLY A 125 15.25 -5.92 -6.07
CA GLY A 125 16.63 -6.39 -6.17
C GLY A 125 17.03 -7.15 -4.89
N PRO A 126 18.12 -7.92 -4.91
CA PRO A 126 18.57 -8.62 -3.71
C PRO A 126 18.90 -7.60 -2.62
N ALA A 127 18.18 -7.66 -1.49
CA ALA A 127 18.50 -6.91 -0.28
C ALA A 127 19.85 -7.42 0.27
N ARG A 128 20.95 -6.90 -0.27
CA ARG A 128 22.29 -7.07 0.27
C ARG A 128 22.95 -5.71 0.30
N GLY A 129 23.36 -5.29 1.49
CA GLY A 129 24.11 -4.07 1.69
C GLY A 129 25.27 -4.00 0.71
N GLU A 130 25.27 -2.96 -0.11
CA GLU A 130 26.36 -2.65 -1.02
C GLU A 130 27.45 -1.92 -0.22
N ALA A 131 28.16 -2.71 0.58
CA ALA A 131 29.47 -2.40 1.13
C ALA A 131 30.36 -3.62 0.88
N VAL A 132 30.73 -3.85 -0.40
CA VAL A 132 31.82 -4.78 -0.76
C VAL A 132 32.59 -4.17 -1.93
N ASN A 133 33.70 -3.51 -1.57
CA ASN A 133 34.99 -3.49 -2.25
C ASN A 133 35.01 -3.15 -3.75
N SER A 134 35.24 -1.86 -4.04
CA SER A 134 35.82 -1.37 -5.29
C SER A 134 37.35 -1.58 -5.38
N GLU A 135 37.89 -2.58 -4.70
CA GLU A 135 39.26 -3.08 -4.92
C GLU A 135 39.14 -4.50 -5.44
N VAL A 136 39.14 -4.65 -6.76
CA VAL A 136 39.90 -5.64 -7.56
C VAL A 136 39.40 -5.50 -9.02
N ALA A 137 40.03 -4.56 -9.71
CA ALA A 137 40.28 -4.58 -11.15
C ALA A 137 41.58 -3.76 -11.30
N ALA A 138 42.77 -4.36 -11.20
CA ALA A 138 43.38 -5.23 -12.22
C ALA A 138 43.26 -4.62 -13.62
#